data_AF-A0A2G9TEB7-F1
#
_entry.id   AF-A0A2G9TEB7-F1
#
_cell.length_a   1.000
_cell.length_b   1.000
_cell.length_c   1.000
_cell.angle_alpha   90.00
_cell.angle_beta   90.00
_cell.angle_gamma   90.00
#
_symmetry.space_group_name_H-M   'P 1'
#
loop_
_entity.id
_entity.type
_entity.pdbx_description
1 polymer ?
#
loop_
_entity_poly.entity_id
_entity_poly.type
_entity_poly.pdbx_seq_one_letter_code
_entity_poly.pdbx_strand_id
1 'polypeptide(L)'
;KRAPEPAVFIFLTLFVKAYKQSVANEIKQLLGLLFKTGLSKGLTSVMHEIVRHINQLQMDVQDGLMKELYMILTGCVLPSKLDPPKKPALPSQTLQ
;
A
#
# COMPACT_ATOMS: atom_id res chain seq x y z
N LYS A 1 9.76 -12.99 11.79
CA LYS A 1 9.66 -12.35 10.45
C LYS A 1 10.96 -11.59 10.21
N ARG A 2 11.77 -11.94 9.20
CA ARG A 2 12.91 -11.09 8.79
C ARG A 2 12.35 -9.82 8.18
N ALA A 3 12.76 -8.66 8.68
CA ALA A 3 12.44 -7.40 8.03
C ALA A 3 13.13 -7.35 6.66
N PRO A 4 12.46 -6.85 5.61
CA PRO A 4 13.12 -6.62 4.33
C PRO A 4 14.32 -5.67 4.53
N GLU A 5 15.47 -6.05 3.99
CA GLU A 5 16.68 -5.23 4.09
C GLU A 5 16.47 -3.88 3.39
N PRO A 6 16.90 -2.75 3.98
CA PRO A 6 16.74 -1.43 3.39
C PRO A 6 17.27 -1.33 1.94
N ALA A 7 18.30 -2.11 1.62
CA ALA A 7 18.88 -2.19 0.28
C ALA A 7 17.88 -2.65 -0.79
N VAL A 8 16.91 -3.50 -0.44
CA VAL A 8 15.90 -4.01 -1.39
C VAL A 8 15.01 -2.86 -1.89
N PHE A 9 14.59 -1.96 -1.00
CA PHE A 9 13.77 -0.82 -1.38
C PHE A 9 14.56 0.18 -2.24
N ILE A 10 15.83 0.43 -1.90
CA ILE A 10 16.71 1.30 -2.69
C ILE A 10 16.88 0.74 -4.11
N PHE A 11 17.16 -0.56 -4.22
CA PHE A 11 17.25 -1.24 -5.51
C PHE A 11 15.95 -1.09 -6.29
N LEU A 12 14.79 -1.32 -5.66
CA LEU A 12 13.50 -1.18 -6.34
C LEU A 12 13.25 0.24 -6.85
N THR A 13 13.58 1.26 -6.06
CA THR A 13 13.51 2.67 -6.48
C THR A 13 14.36 2.92 -7.73
N LEU A 14 15.60 2.42 -7.75
CA LEU A 14 16.50 2.56 -8.91
C LEU A 14 15.98 1.80 -10.13
N PHE A 15 15.45 0.59 -9.92
CA PHE A 15 14.88 -0.26 -10.96
C PHE A 15 13.67 0.43 -11.63
N VAL A 16 12.73 0.93 -10.84
CA VAL A 16 11.56 1.67 -11.34
C VAL A 16 11.97 2.92 -12.09
N LYS A 17 12.97 3.66 -11.60
CA LYS A 17 13.52 4.84 -12.30
C LYS A 17 14.11 4.50 -13.67
N ALA A 18 14.83 3.39 -13.77
CA ALA A 18 15.51 2.97 -14.99
C ALA A 18 14.53 2.48 -16.05
N TYR A 19 13.60 1.61 -15.67
CA TYR A 19 12.72 0.90 -16.61
C TYR A 19 11.33 1.55 -16.80
N LYS A 20 10.89 2.38 -15.85
CA LYS A 20 9.62 3.14 -15.93
C LYS A 20 8.45 2.22 -16.31
N GLN A 21 7.67 2.60 -17.32
CA GLN A 21 6.47 1.89 -17.75
C GLN A 21 6.73 0.48 -18.30
N SER A 22 7.95 0.16 -18.72
CA SER A 22 8.27 -1.14 -19.33
C SER A 22 8.14 -2.33 -18.37
N VAL A 23 8.13 -2.07 -17.06
CA VAL A 23 8.03 -3.10 -16.00
C VAL A 23 6.73 -2.98 -15.18
N ALA A 24 5.72 -2.30 -15.73
CA ALA A 24 4.49 -2.01 -15.00
C ALA A 24 3.78 -3.28 -14.49
N ASN A 25 3.72 -4.34 -15.29
CA ASN A 25 3.05 -5.58 -14.90
C ASN A 25 3.79 -6.32 -13.79
N GLU A 26 5.11 -6.34 -13.86
CA GLU A 26 6.03 -6.98 -12.92
C GLU A 26 5.97 -6.26 -11.57
N ILE A 27 6.00 -4.92 -11.60
CA ILE A 27 5.83 -4.09 -10.42
C ILE A 27 4.43 -4.30 -9.82
N LYS A 28 3.37 -4.37 -10.64
CA LYS A 28 2.01 -4.62 -10.16
C LYS A 28 1.88 -5.93 -9.40
N GLN A 29 2.49 -7.00 -9.90
CA GLN A 29 2.50 -8.29 -9.20
C GLN A 29 3.27 -8.20 -7.88
N LEU A 30 4.35 -7.40 -7.84
CA LEU A 30 5.18 -7.22 -6.66
C LEU A 30 4.52 -6.33 -5.59
N LEU A 31 3.63 -5.39 -5.96
CA LEU A 31 2.91 -4.52 -5.01
C LEU A 31 2.23 -5.31 -3.90
N GLY A 32 1.58 -6.43 -4.23
CA GLY A 32 0.90 -7.29 -3.26
C GLY A 32 1.85 -7.88 -2.20
N LEU A 33 3.11 -8.15 -2.55
CA LEU A 33 4.14 -8.59 -1.61
C LEU A 33 4.66 -7.41 -0.77
N LEU A 34 4.88 -6.27 -1.42
CA LEU A 34 5.39 -5.06 -0.77
C LEU A 34 4.44 -4.57 0.33
N PHE A 35 3.12 -4.54 0.10
CA PHE A 35 2.17 -4.14 1.14
C PHE A 35 2.14 -5.11 2.33
N LYS A 36 2.34 -6.42 2.12
CA LYS A 36 2.43 -7.40 3.22
C LYS A 36 3.62 -7.18 4.16
N THR A 37 4.63 -6.42 3.73
CA THR A 37 5.77 -6.06 4.59
C THR A 37 5.43 -4.98 5.63
N GLY A 38 4.29 -4.30 5.47
CA GLY A 38 3.86 -3.20 6.33
C GLY A 38 4.45 -1.85 5.93
N LEU A 39 3.81 -0.77 6.39
CA LEU A 39 4.24 0.59 6.06
C LEU A 39 5.60 0.92 6.70
N SER A 40 6.58 1.22 5.85
CA SER A 40 7.92 1.65 6.25
C SER A 40 8.36 2.82 5.37
N LYS A 41 9.34 3.60 5.84
CA LYS A 41 9.91 4.73 5.07
C LYS A 41 10.47 4.30 3.71
N GLY A 42 11.06 3.10 3.65
CA GLY A 42 11.59 2.52 2.40
C GLY A 42 10.45 2.19 1.44
N LEU A 43 9.40 1.53 1.93
CA LEU A 43 8.23 1.18 1.13
C LEU A 43 7.52 2.43 0.59
N THR A 44 7.29 3.46 1.41
CA THR A 44 6.62 4.69 0.95
C THR A 44 7.43 5.43 -0.09
N SER A 45 8.76 5.42 0.02
CA SER A 45 9.66 6.00 -1.00
C SER A 45 9.53 5.27 -2.33
N VAL A 46 9.50 3.94 -2.30
CA VAL A 46 9.27 3.11 -3.49
C VAL A 46 7.89 3.37 -4.10
N MET A 47 6.83 3.44 -3.30
CA MET A 47 5.48 3.73 -3.78
C MET A 47 5.40 5.08 -4.48
N HIS A 48 6.02 6.11 -3.90
CA HIS A 48 6.08 7.43 -4.50
C HIS A 48 6.81 7.40 -5.85
N GLU A 49 7.91 6.64 -5.95
CA GLU A 49 8.66 6.49 -7.18
C GLU A 49 7.88 5.74 -8.28
N ILE A 50 7.13 4.70 -7.89
CA ILE A 50 6.25 3.95 -8.78
C ILE A 50 5.17 4.87 -9.35
N VAL A 51 4.46 5.63 -8.51
CA VAL A 51 3.44 6.57 -8.99
C VAL A 51 4.04 7.60 -9.92
N ARG A 52 5.23 8.13 -9.60
CA ARG A 52 5.91 9.15 -10.41
C ARG A 52 6.31 8.66 -11.81
N HIS A 53 6.76 7.41 -11.93
CA HIS A 53 7.29 6.88 -13.19
C HIS A 53 6.37 5.91 -13.93
N ILE A 54 5.37 5.36 -13.24
CA ILE A 54 4.44 4.34 -13.72
C ILE A 54 3.01 4.76 -13.34
N ASN A 55 2.52 5.86 -13.93
CA ASN A 55 1.20 6.44 -13.63
C ASN A 55 0.04 5.42 -13.75
N GLN A 56 0.19 4.38 -14.58
CA GLN A 56 -0.82 3.32 -14.73
C GLN A 56 -1.11 2.58 -13.42
N LEU A 57 -0.12 2.50 -12.52
CA LEU A 57 -0.25 1.82 -11.23
C LEU A 57 -0.71 2.74 -10.10
N GLN A 58 -1.01 4.01 -10.38
CA GLN A 58 -1.39 4.98 -9.35
C GLN A 58 -2.58 4.49 -8.51
N MET A 59 -3.61 3.96 -9.15
CA MET A 59 -4.79 3.44 -8.44
C MET A 59 -4.45 2.21 -7.60
N ASP A 60 -3.72 1.26 -8.16
CA ASP A 60 -3.28 0.05 -7.43
C ASP A 60 -2.46 0.41 -6.18
N VAL A 61 -1.57 1.41 -6.29
CA VAL A 61 -0.76 1.91 -5.18
C VAL A 61 -1.62 2.61 -4.12
N GLN A 62 -2.53 3.49 -4.55
CA GLN A 62 -3.40 4.24 -3.63
C GLN A 62 -4.34 3.30 -2.86
N ASP A 63 -4.94 2.32 -3.53
CA ASP A 63 -5.82 1.34 -2.89
C ASP A 63 -5.05 0.48 -1.88
N GLY A 64 -3.85 0.03 -2.26
CA GLY A 64 -2.98 -0.72 -1.36
C GLY A 64 -2.57 0.07 -0.12
N LEU A 65 -2.13 1.33 -0.29
CA LEU A 65 -1.79 2.21 0.82
C LEU A 65 -3.00 2.52 1.70
N MET A 66 -4.16 2.77 1.12
CA MET A 66 -5.39 3.05 1.86
C MET A 66 -5.79 1.85 2.72
N LYS A 67 -5.68 0.63 2.18
CA LYS A 67 -5.97 -0.61 2.91
C LYS A 67 -5.04 -0.79 4.11
N GLU A 68 -3.74 -0.59 3.92
CA GLU A 68 -2.76 -0.70 5.00
C GLU A 68 -2.96 0.40 6.06
N LEU A 69 -3.16 1.65 5.65
CA LEU A 69 -3.42 2.76 6.57
C LEU A 69 -4.71 2.55 7.37
N TYR A 70 -5.79 2.12 6.72
CA TYR A 70 -7.04 1.84 7.40
C TYR A 70 -6.87 0.73 8.44
N MET A 71 -6.17 -0.35 8.11
CA MET A 71 -5.89 -1.43 9.05
C MET A 71 -5.03 -0.96 10.23
N ILE A 72 -4.01 -0.13 9.99
CA ILE A 72 -3.15 0.41 11.05
C ILE A 72 -3.94 1.36 11.97
N LEU A 73 -4.78 2.22 11.40
CA LEU A 73 -5.51 3.24 12.16
C LEU A 73 -6.73 2.67 12.91
N THR A 74 -7.40 1.67 12.35
CA THR A 74 -8.68 1.16 12.88
C THR A 74 -8.62 -0.26 13.41
N GLY A 75 -7.55 -1.01 13.12
CA GLY A 75 -7.48 -2.45 13.39
C GLY A 75 -8.42 -3.30 12.53
N CYS A 76 -9.19 -2.69 11.63
CA CYS A 76 -10.17 -3.37 10.78
C CYS A 76 -9.67 -3.52 9.34
N VAL A 77 -10.16 -4.54 8.63
CA VAL A 77 -9.94 -4.65 7.18
C VAL A 77 -10.81 -3.62 6.47
N LEU A 78 -10.24 -2.89 5.50
CA LEU A 78 -10.98 -1.91 4.70
C LEU A 78 -12.19 -2.58 4.03
N PRO A 79 -13.43 -2.14 4.32
CA PRO A 79 -14.63 -2.69 3.70
C PRO A 79 -14.62 -2.43 2.19
N SER A 80 -15.17 -3.37 1.43
CA SER A 80 -15.19 -3.29 -0.01
C SER A 80 -16.11 -2.14 -0.46
N LYS A 81 -15.78 -1.45 -1.55
CA LYS A 81 -16.60 -0.36 -2.09
C LYS A 81 -17.99 -0.82 -2.55
N LEU A 82 -18.18 -2.14 -2.69
CA LEU A 82 -19.43 -2.79 -3.08
C LEU A 82 -20.21 -3.33 -1.87
N ASP A 83 -19.62 -3.33 -0.67
CA ASP A 83 -20.35 -3.75 0.53
C ASP A 83 -21.46 -2.73 0.82
N PRO A 84 -22.67 -3.19 1.17
CA PRO A 84 -23.74 -2.28 1.57
C PRO A 84 -23.26 -1.41 2.74
N PRO A 85 -23.65 -0.12 2.81
CA PRO A 85 -23.20 0.78 3.86
C PRO A 85 -23.48 0.18 5.23
N LYS A 86 -22.43 -0.30 5.91
CA LYS A 86 -22.58 -0.84 7.26
C LYS A 86 -22.83 0.35 8.16
N LYS A 87 -24.00 0.37 8.85
CA LYS A 87 -24.36 1.43 9.79
C LYS A 87 -23.16 1.73 10.70
N PRO A 88 -22.78 3.00 10.91
CA PRO A 88 -21.67 3.33 11.79
C PRO A 88 -21.91 2.67 13.15
N ALA A 89 -20.95 1.88 13.62
CA ALA A 89 -21.03 1.30 14.95
C ALA A 89 -21.02 2.45 15.95
N LEU A 90 -22.14 2.67 16.64
CA LEU A 90 -22.18 3.67 17.71
C LEU A 90 -21.15 3.27 18.78
N PRO A 91 -20.38 4.24 19.33
CA PRO A 91 -19.54 3.97 20.48
C PRO A 91 -20.45 3.48 21.62
N SER A 92 -20.32 2.20 21.94
CA SER A 92 -20.93 1.64 23.14
C SER A 92 -20.09 2.16 24.30
N GLN A 93 -20.73 2.80 25.28
CA GLN A 93 -20.15 3.38 26.51
C GLN A 93 -19.87 4.89 26.46
N THR A 94 -20.92 5.69 26.49
CA THR A 94 -20.93 6.82 27.42
C THR A 94 -21.22 6.27 28.82
N LEU A 95 -20.24 6.51 29.70
CA LEU A 95 -20.13 6.21 31.12
C LEU A 95 -21.47 6.24 31.89
N GLN A 96 -21.68 5.23 32.75
CA GLN A 96 -22.67 5.23 33.82
C GLN A 96 -22.42 6.35 34.83
#